data_AF-A0A8S3UKM7-F1
#
_entry.id   AF-A0A8S3UKM7-F1
#
_cell.length_a   1.000
_cell.length_b   1.000
_cell.length_c   1.000
_cell.angle_alpha   90.00
_cell.angle_beta   90.00
_cell.angle_gamma   90.00
#
_symmetry.space_group_name_H-M   'P 1'
#
loop_
_entity.id
_entity.type
_entity.pdbx_description
1 polymer ?
#
loop_
_entity_poly.entity_id
_entity_poly.type
_entity_poly.pdbx_seq_one_letter_code
_entity_poly.pdbx_strand_id
1 'polypeptide(L)'
;MSLPGEESNFLRFYFLNLKVASKAVRVYFDSVHPPGGLAGELSSISTTLKRLRFITKQQLKYIIPKSWNLPPLESAPVTGWDDLPHSSDKSTGADLARFKWYRNKLAHHEDGKLSHTDYNQYWGDLEGAIGRLGGPSMLKESQSAQHVVLDKSLKEMLNMIRNNEKDIQDLHVSQEKHTIMINDLQTTIDNQKTIKEQHENKIQELNDSIQKGESQTQTVTSELSAYKGSIQKCTEEIEHCKKEIDKAELLIKGIQENLMDKQNLIKIIHCYSD
;
A
#
# COMPACT_ATOMS: atom_id res chain seq x y z
N MET A 1 56.16 17.44 -18.55
CA MET A 1 54.90 16.70 -18.82
C MET A 1 53.91 17.16 -17.77
N SER A 2 52.80 17.81 -18.15
CA SER A 2 51.80 18.28 -17.17
C SER A 2 51.26 17.10 -16.38
N LEU A 3 51.16 17.22 -15.05
CA LEU A 3 50.44 16.24 -14.24
C LEU A 3 49.01 16.12 -14.79
N PRO A 4 48.43 14.90 -14.85
CA PRO A 4 47.04 14.75 -15.26
C PRO A 4 46.15 15.56 -14.30
N GLY A 5 45.13 16.23 -14.84
CA GLY A 5 44.16 16.96 -14.02
C GLY A 5 43.44 16.03 -13.03
N GLU A 6 42.98 16.57 -11.91
CA GLU A 6 42.37 15.81 -10.82
C GLU A 6 41.19 14.94 -11.27
N GLU A 7 40.41 15.38 -12.25
CA GLU A 7 39.33 14.60 -12.87
C GLU A 7 39.86 13.38 -13.63
N SER A 8 40.99 13.50 -14.33
CA SER A 8 41.64 12.36 -14.98
C SER A 8 42.15 11.35 -13.96
N ASN A 9 42.71 11.82 -12.84
CA ASN A 9 43.15 10.95 -11.76
C ASN A 9 41.97 10.17 -11.17
N PHE A 10 40.85 10.86 -10.92
CA PHE A 10 39.61 10.24 -10.47
C PHE A 10 39.14 9.15 -11.43
N LEU A 11 39.00 9.46 -12.73
CA LEU A 11 38.49 8.51 -13.72
C LEU A 11 39.40 7.29 -13.90
N ARG A 12 40.73 7.47 -13.86
CA ARG A 12 41.69 6.36 -13.92
C ARG A 12 41.56 5.44 -12.71
N PHE A 13 41.47 6.03 -11.51
CA PHE A 13 41.33 5.26 -10.28
C PHE A 13 39.96 4.56 -10.19
N TYR A 14 38.89 5.23 -10.64
CA TYR A 14 37.56 4.64 -10.77
C TYR A 14 37.54 3.45 -11.74
N PHE A 15 38.23 3.55 -12.88
CA PHE A 15 38.42 2.44 -13.81
C PHE A 15 39.19 1.27 -13.16
N LEU A 16 40.30 1.55 -12.48
CA LEU A 16 41.08 0.54 -11.77
C LEU A 16 40.21 -0.24 -10.78
N ASN A 17 39.43 0.48 -9.96
CA ASN A 17 38.60 -0.10 -8.93
C ASN A 17 37.43 -0.92 -9.51
N LEU A 18 36.69 -0.39 -10.48
CA LEU A 18 35.54 -1.09 -11.05
C LEU A 18 35.92 -2.28 -11.93
N LYS A 19 36.96 -2.16 -12.76
CA LYS A 19 37.30 -3.18 -13.75
C LYS A 19 38.37 -4.14 -13.25
N VAL A 20 39.51 -3.62 -12.83
CA VAL A 20 40.68 -4.46 -12.50
C VAL A 20 40.52 -5.10 -11.12
N ALA A 21 40.13 -4.34 -10.10
CA ALA A 21 39.96 -4.89 -8.75
C ALA A 21 38.83 -5.94 -8.71
N SER A 22 37.68 -5.68 -9.34
CA SER A 22 36.60 -6.67 -9.46
C SER A 22 37.05 -7.98 -10.13
N LYS A 23 37.92 -7.89 -11.14
CA LYS A 23 38.50 -9.05 -11.81
C LYS A 23 39.47 -9.79 -10.90
N ALA A 24 40.33 -9.09 -10.16
CA ALA A 24 41.24 -9.69 -9.19
C ALA A 24 40.50 -10.42 -8.06
N VAL A 25 39.41 -9.83 -7.55
CA VAL A 25 38.51 -10.49 -6.59
C VAL A 25 37.91 -11.77 -7.18
N ARG A 26 37.46 -11.72 -8.44
CA ARG A 26 36.95 -12.91 -9.12
C ARG A 26 38.03 -13.99 -9.28
N VAL A 27 39.25 -13.63 -9.69
CA VAL A 27 40.37 -14.58 -9.80
C VAL A 27 40.65 -15.25 -8.46
N TYR A 28 40.67 -14.48 -7.38
CA TYR A 28 40.82 -15.02 -6.03
C TYR A 28 39.68 -15.98 -5.68
N PHE A 29 38.41 -15.57 -5.87
CA PHE A 29 37.27 -16.44 -5.58
C PHE A 29 37.25 -17.70 -6.44
N ASP A 30 37.57 -17.62 -7.73
CA ASP A 30 37.64 -18.79 -8.61
C ASP A 30 38.78 -19.74 -8.21
N SER A 31 39.84 -19.23 -7.56
CA SER A 31 40.92 -20.07 -7.02
C SER A 31 40.52 -20.83 -5.76
N VAL A 32 39.63 -20.25 -4.95
CA VAL A 32 39.09 -20.87 -3.72
C VAL A 32 37.89 -21.76 -4.03
N HIS A 33 36.99 -21.28 -4.90
CA HIS A 33 35.73 -21.87 -5.30
C HIS A 33 35.66 -21.92 -6.84
N PRO A 34 36.32 -22.91 -7.47
CA PRO A 34 36.32 -23.04 -8.91
C PRO A 34 34.89 -23.09 -9.47
N PRO A 35 34.59 -22.43 -10.60
CA PRO A 35 33.25 -22.39 -11.19
C PRO A 35 32.63 -23.78 -11.42
N GLY A 36 33.47 -24.80 -11.65
CA GLY A 36 33.03 -26.19 -11.83
C GLY A 36 32.53 -26.88 -10.55
N GLY A 37 32.90 -26.39 -9.36
CA GLY A 37 32.48 -26.92 -8.05
C GLY A 37 31.32 -26.14 -7.41
N LEU A 38 31.05 -24.92 -7.88
CA LEU A 38 30.05 -24.01 -7.32
C LEU A 38 28.64 -24.62 -7.26
N ALA A 39 28.24 -25.39 -8.28
CA ALA A 39 26.95 -26.08 -8.28
C ALA A 39 26.86 -27.14 -7.17
N GLY A 40 27.96 -27.84 -6.88
CA GLY A 40 28.04 -28.83 -5.80
C GLY A 40 27.99 -28.19 -4.42
N GLU A 41 28.72 -27.09 -4.23
CA GLU A 41 28.71 -26.31 -2.99
C GLU A 41 27.31 -25.71 -2.71
N LEU A 42 26.70 -25.06 -3.70
CA LEU A 42 25.34 -24.52 -3.59
C LEU A 42 24.29 -25.61 -3.35
N SER A 43 24.47 -26.79 -3.94
CA SER A 43 23.62 -27.95 -3.67
C SER A 43 23.74 -28.43 -2.22
N SER A 44 24.95 -28.40 -1.65
CA SER A 44 25.20 -28.82 -0.27
C SER A 44 24.51 -27.94 0.79
N ILE A 45 24.32 -26.65 0.50
CA ILE A 45 23.69 -25.68 1.42
C ILE A 45 22.23 -25.33 1.06
N SER A 46 21.66 -25.98 0.04
CA SER A 46 20.34 -25.68 -0.55
C SER A 46 19.18 -25.72 0.45
N THR A 47 19.19 -26.67 1.39
CA THR A 47 18.14 -26.82 2.42
C THR A 47 18.15 -25.69 3.44
N THR A 48 19.34 -25.19 3.81
CA THR A 48 19.50 -24.02 4.69
C THR A 48 19.00 -22.75 4.00
N LEU A 49 19.31 -22.57 2.70
CA LEU A 49 18.84 -21.43 1.91
C LEU A 49 17.30 -21.39 1.78
N LYS A 50 16.65 -22.55 1.62
CA LYS A 50 15.17 -22.66 1.55
C LYS A 50 14.46 -22.29 2.85
N ARG A 51 15.10 -22.52 4.01
CA ARG A 51 14.49 -22.28 5.33
C ARG A 51 14.55 -20.81 5.75
N LEU A 52 15.47 -20.02 5.20
CA LEU A 52 15.69 -18.65 5.64
C LEU A 52 14.66 -17.64 5.10
N ARG A 53 13.80 -17.94 4.10
CA ARG A 53 12.67 -17.08 3.66
C ARG A 53 12.94 -15.57 3.44
N PHE A 54 14.19 -15.12 3.30
CA PHE A 54 14.54 -13.68 3.29
C PHE A 54 14.56 -13.01 1.90
N ILE A 55 14.21 -13.70 0.81
CA ILE A 55 14.38 -13.18 -0.56
C ILE A 55 13.13 -13.44 -1.40
N THR A 56 12.54 -12.38 -1.97
CA THR A 56 11.38 -12.46 -2.88
C THR A 56 11.77 -13.05 -4.25
N LYS A 57 10.83 -13.70 -4.96
CA LYS A 57 11.08 -14.42 -6.23
C LYS A 57 11.83 -13.60 -7.30
N GLN A 58 11.67 -12.29 -7.33
CA GLN A 58 12.35 -11.41 -8.29
C GLN A 58 13.84 -11.20 -7.98
N GLN A 59 14.22 -11.20 -6.70
CA GLN A 59 15.61 -11.03 -6.26
C GLN A 59 16.45 -12.28 -6.57
N LEU A 60 15.84 -13.47 -6.66
CA LEU A 60 16.50 -14.71 -7.09
C LEU A 60 17.01 -14.66 -8.55
N LYS A 61 16.43 -13.79 -9.38
CA LYS A 61 16.73 -13.66 -10.82
C LYS A 61 18.02 -12.89 -11.08
N TYR A 62 18.48 -12.07 -10.12
CA TYR A 62 19.60 -11.15 -10.30
C TYR A 62 20.76 -11.40 -9.34
N ILE A 63 20.55 -12.17 -8.26
CA ILE A 63 21.45 -12.18 -7.12
C ILE A 63 22.02 -13.58 -6.95
N ILE A 64 23.14 -13.79 -7.62
CA ILE A 64 24.26 -14.44 -6.95
C ILE A 64 24.50 -13.64 -5.64
N PRO A 65 24.49 -14.28 -4.45
CA PRO A 65 23.68 -13.89 -3.26
C PRO A 65 24.06 -12.64 -2.45
N LYS A 66 23.06 -11.99 -1.81
CA LYS A 66 23.20 -10.92 -0.78
C LYS A 66 23.35 -11.45 0.66
N SER A 67 23.62 -12.74 0.85
CA SER A 67 24.07 -13.32 2.12
C SER A 67 24.87 -14.58 1.87
N TRP A 68 26.07 -14.40 1.32
CA TRP A 68 27.10 -15.41 1.47
C TRP A 68 27.54 -15.41 2.94
N ASN A 69 26.86 -16.18 3.80
CA ASN A 69 27.60 -16.88 4.84
C ASN A 69 28.33 -18.04 4.14
N LEU A 70 29.39 -17.68 3.41
CA LEU A 70 30.43 -18.63 3.05
C LEU A 70 31.00 -19.19 4.36
N PRO A 71 31.41 -20.47 4.40
CA PRO A 71 32.32 -20.90 5.46
C PRO A 71 33.51 -19.91 5.50
N PRO A 72 34.05 -19.57 6.68
CA PRO A 72 34.99 -18.46 6.79
C PRO A 72 36.27 -18.88 6.08
N LEU A 73 36.49 -18.41 4.85
CA LEU A 73 37.80 -18.57 4.26
C LEU A 73 38.72 -17.43 4.63
N GLU A 74 38.19 -16.30 5.10
CA GLU A 74 39.01 -15.16 5.53
C GLU A 74 38.46 -14.50 6.79
N SER A 75 39.33 -14.30 7.78
CA SER A 75 39.00 -13.53 8.99
C SER A 75 38.77 -12.07 8.62
N ALA A 76 37.75 -11.45 9.23
CA ALA A 76 37.57 -10.01 9.13
C ALA A 76 38.86 -9.29 9.59
N PRO A 77 39.27 -8.22 8.90
CA PRO A 77 40.41 -7.43 9.36
C PRO A 77 40.09 -6.81 10.73
N VAL A 78 41.13 -6.44 11.49
CA VAL A 78 40.99 -5.89 12.85
C VAL A 78 40.12 -4.62 12.87
N THR A 79 40.11 -3.86 11.77
CA THR A 79 39.30 -2.66 11.60
C THR A 79 37.85 -2.93 11.16
N GLY A 80 37.47 -4.18 10.92
CA GLY A 80 36.18 -4.53 10.34
C GLY A 80 36.08 -4.25 8.84
N TRP A 81 34.93 -4.57 8.25
CA TRP A 81 34.72 -4.54 6.78
C TRP A 81 34.37 -3.16 6.20
N ASP A 82 34.10 -2.17 7.05
CA ASP A 82 33.58 -0.86 6.63
C ASP A 82 34.62 0.26 6.80
N ASP A 83 35.69 0.02 7.54
CA ASP A 83 36.80 0.96 7.73
C ASP A 83 38.02 0.57 6.90
N LEU A 84 38.82 1.58 6.50
CA LEU A 84 40.04 1.35 5.72
C LEU A 84 41.09 0.61 6.57
N PRO A 85 41.50 -0.61 6.19
CA PRO A 85 42.52 -1.35 6.92
C PRO A 85 43.90 -0.68 6.83
N HIS A 86 44.67 -0.75 7.92
CA HIS A 86 46.02 -0.17 7.98
C HIS A 86 46.91 -0.70 6.86
N SER A 87 47.72 0.16 6.22
CA SER A 87 48.46 -0.20 5.00
C SER A 87 49.42 -1.39 5.18
N SER A 88 49.90 -1.67 6.40
CA SER A 88 50.75 -2.84 6.70
C SER A 88 50.00 -4.18 6.76
N ASP A 89 48.68 -4.20 6.94
CA ASP A 89 47.90 -5.44 7.04
C ASP A 89 47.69 -6.06 5.65
N LYS A 90 48.50 -7.05 5.30
CA LYS A 90 48.44 -7.68 3.97
C LYS A 90 47.56 -8.93 3.93
N SER A 91 46.70 -9.13 4.93
CA SER A 91 45.73 -10.24 4.93
C SER A 91 44.72 -10.10 3.79
N THR A 92 44.18 -11.24 3.33
CA THR A 92 43.15 -11.25 2.30
C THR A 92 41.91 -10.47 2.74
N GLY A 93 41.47 -10.64 3.99
CA GLY A 93 40.35 -9.90 4.57
C GLY A 93 40.57 -8.39 4.52
N ALA A 94 41.79 -7.91 4.81
CA ALA A 94 42.15 -6.51 4.68
C ALA A 94 42.16 -6.05 3.21
N ASP A 95 42.64 -6.86 2.27
CA ASP A 95 42.64 -6.49 0.85
C ASP A 95 41.22 -6.39 0.27
N LEU A 96 40.33 -7.31 0.64
CA LEU A 96 38.92 -7.27 0.28
C LEU A 96 38.21 -6.05 0.90
N ALA A 97 38.49 -5.75 2.18
CA ALA A 97 37.96 -4.56 2.84
C ALA A 97 38.46 -3.26 2.20
N ARG A 98 39.75 -3.16 1.79
CA ARG A 98 40.28 -2.02 1.03
C ARG A 98 39.52 -1.80 -0.26
N PHE A 99 39.28 -2.86 -1.03
CA PHE A 99 38.53 -2.75 -2.30
C PHE A 99 37.13 -2.18 -2.09
N LYS A 100 36.40 -2.72 -1.10
CA LYS A 100 35.08 -2.22 -0.71
C LYS A 100 35.14 -0.76 -0.27
N TRP A 101 36.09 -0.40 0.58
CA TRP A 101 36.23 0.95 1.10
C TRP A 101 36.51 1.97 -0.01
N TYR A 102 37.49 1.73 -0.88
CA TYR A 102 37.80 2.64 -1.98
C TYR A 102 36.63 2.75 -2.98
N ARG A 103 35.93 1.66 -3.26
CA ARG A 103 34.72 1.69 -4.09
C ARG A 103 33.66 2.61 -3.49
N ASN A 104 33.35 2.42 -2.21
CA ASN A 104 32.34 3.22 -1.51
C ASN A 104 32.77 4.70 -1.41
N LYS A 105 34.05 4.96 -1.10
CA LYS A 105 34.60 6.33 -1.06
C LYS A 105 34.45 7.06 -2.39
N LEU A 106 34.67 6.38 -3.52
CA LEU A 106 34.50 6.97 -4.85
C LEU A 106 33.04 7.21 -5.22
N ALA A 107 32.13 6.30 -4.83
CA ALA A 107 30.69 6.45 -5.08
C ALA A 107 30.10 7.70 -4.40
N HIS A 108 30.69 8.11 -3.28
CA HIS A 108 30.28 9.31 -2.54
C HIS A 108 31.15 10.54 -2.82
N HIS A 109 32.04 10.50 -3.82
CA HIS A 109 32.87 11.64 -4.18
C HIS A 109 32.11 12.56 -5.15
N GLU A 110 31.48 13.61 -4.61
CA GLU A 110 30.49 14.43 -5.33
C GLU A 110 31.09 15.27 -6.49
N ASP A 111 32.36 15.64 -6.40
CA ASP A 111 33.01 16.53 -7.37
C ASP A 111 33.78 15.80 -8.49
N GLY A 112 33.91 14.47 -8.39
CA GLY A 112 34.64 13.65 -9.36
C GLY A 112 36.11 14.04 -9.55
N LYS A 113 36.75 14.60 -8.52
CA LYS A 113 38.16 15.02 -8.53
C LYS A 113 38.97 14.21 -7.54
N LEU A 114 40.23 13.95 -7.86
CA LEU A 114 41.16 13.29 -6.96
C LEU A 114 42.52 13.98 -7.01
N SER A 115 42.98 14.46 -5.86
CA SER A 115 44.28 15.13 -5.74
C SER A 115 45.40 14.18 -6.16
N HIS A 116 46.53 14.72 -6.63
CA HIS A 116 47.64 13.87 -7.07
C HIS A 116 48.20 13.01 -5.91
N THR A 117 48.23 13.56 -4.69
CA THR A 117 48.68 12.86 -3.48
C THR A 117 47.76 11.69 -3.15
N ASP A 118 46.44 11.94 -3.10
CA ASP A 118 45.44 10.90 -2.82
C ASP A 118 45.45 9.83 -3.92
N TYR A 119 45.53 10.25 -5.18
CA TYR A 119 45.60 9.32 -6.30
C TYR A 119 46.77 8.35 -6.18
N ASN A 120 47.98 8.85 -5.93
CA ASN A 120 49.17 7.99 -5.82
C ASN A 120 49.06 7.04 -4.63
N GLN A 121 48.57 7.52 -3.49
CA GLN A 121 48.37 6.70 -2.30
C GLN A 121 47.34 5.59 -2.56
N TYR A 122 46.14 5.97 -3.04
CA TYR A 122 45.05 5.03 -3.23
C TYR A 122 45.37 4.02 -4.32
N TRP A 123 46.04 4.46 -5.39
CA TRP A 123 46.53 3.59 -6.45
C TRP A 123 47.48 2.54 -5.90
N GLY A 124 48.52 2.95 -5.15
CA GLY A 124 49.51 2.02 -4.59
C GLY A 124 48.89 1.00 -3.63
N ASP A 125 47.97 1.45 -2.77
CA ASP A 125 47.25 0.57 -1.84
C ASP A 125 46.41 -0.48 -2.58
N LEU A 126 45.66 -0.04 -3.60
CA LEU A 126 44.79 -0.91 -4.39
C LEU A 126 45.59 -1.84 -5.31
N GLU A 127 46.64 -1.34 -5.96
CA GLU A 127 47.55 -2.11 -6.81
C GLU A 127 48.22 -3.24 -6.04
N GLY A 128 48.73 -2.95 -4.84
CA GLY A 128 49.31 -3.96 -3.98
C GLY A 128 48.31 -5.06 -3.62
N ALA A 129 47.07 -4.68 -3.30
CA ALA A 129 45.99 -5.63 -2.99
C ALA A 129 45.57 -6.45 -4.22
N ILE A 130 45.49 -5.83 -5.40
CA ILE A 130 45.24 -6.50 -6.68
C ILE A 130 46.29 -7.57 -6.96
N GLY A 131 47.57 -7.24 -6.76
CA GLY A 131 48.67 -8.19 -6.96
C GLY A 131 48.64 -9.36 -5.97
N ARG A 132 48.24 -9.14 -4.71
CA ARG A 132 48.13 -10.21 -3.71
C ARG A 132 46.94 -11.14 -3.97
N LEU A 133 45.78 -10.59 -4.33
CA LEU A 133 44.57 -11.39 -4.56
C LEU A 133 44.56 -12.05 -5.95
N GLY A 134 44.91 -11.30 -6.98
CA GLY A 134 44.81 -11.73 -8.39
C GLY A 134 46.13 -12.21 -8.99
N GLY A 135 47.23 -12.14 -8.24
CA GLY A 135 48.55 -12.57 -8.68
C GLY A 135 49.23 -11.64 -9.71
N PRO A 136 50.40 -12.06 -10.24
CA PRO A 136 51.23 -11.23 -11.11
C PRO A 136 50.55 -10.76 -12.39
N SER A 137 49.59 -11.54 -12.92
CA SER A 137 48.86 -11.14 -14.13
C SER A 137 47.95 -9.94 -13.85
N MET A 138 47.25 -9.92 -12.71
CA MET A 138 46.39 -8.80 -12.35
C MET A 138 47.20 -7.57 -11.94
N LEU A 139 48.38 -7.76 -11.33
CA LEU A 139 49.33 -6.65 -11.07
C LEU A 139 49.81 -5.97 -12.35
N LYS A 140 50.10 -6.74 -13.41
CA LYS A 140 50.43 -6.15 -14.73
C LYS A 140 49.25 -5.40 -15.34
N GLU A 141 48.04 -5.92 -15.15
CA GLU A 141 46.81 -5.29 -15.63
C GLU A 141 46.53 -3.98 -14.88
N SER A 142 46.77 -3.91 -13.56
CA SER A 142 46.68 -2.65 -12.81
C SER A 142 47.70 -1.64 -13.32
N GLN A 143 48.98 -2.00 -13.43
CA GLN A 143 50.03 -1.09 -13.94
C GLN A 143 49.69 -0.54 -15.34
N SER A 144 49.14 -1.39 -16.20
CA SER A 144 48.68 -0.99 -17.54
C SER A 144 47.50 0.00 -17.48
N ALA A 145 46.57 -0.20 -16.53
CA ALA A 145 45.43 0.69 -16.32
C ALA A 145 45.85 2.11 -15.91
N GLN A 146 47.03 2.29 -15.28
CA GLN A 146 47.55 3.62 -14.92
C GLN A 146 47.74 4.49 -16.16
N HIS A 147 48.05 3.87 -17.29
CA HIS A 147 48.33 4.51 -18.57
C HIS A 147 47.15 4.46 -19.55
N VAL A 148 45.96 4.03 -19.11
CA VAL A 148 44.77 3.95 -19.98
C VAL A 148 44.52 5.30 -20.67
N VAL A 149 44.30 5.31 -21.98
CA VAL A 149 43.97 6.55 -22.68
C VAL A 149 42.51 6.88 -22.38
N LEU A 150 42.28 7.94 -21.60
CA LEU A 150 40.92 8.46 -21.38
C LEU A 150 40.48 9.22 -22.63
N ASP A 151 40.11 8.48 -23.67
CA ASP A 151 39.50 9.06 -24.86
C ASP A 151 38.13 9.67 -24.53
N LYS A 152 37.57 10.41 -25.50
CA LYS A 152 36.29 11.09 -25.34
C LYS A 152 35.16 10.10 -24.99
N SER A 153 35.13 8.94 -25.63
CA SER A 153 34.09 7.92 -25.46
C SER A 153 34.12 7.28 -24.07
N LEU A 154 35.30 6.99 -23.52
CA LEU A 154 35.45 6.46 -22.16
C LEU A 154 35.04 7.48 -21.10
N LYS A 155 35.40 8.77 -21.29
CA LYS A 155 34.96 9.84 -20.38
C LYS A 155 33.44 10.02 -20.38
N GLU A 156 32.82 10.00 -21.56
CA GLU A 156 31.36 10.09 -21.71
C GLU A 156 30.67 8.89 -21.04
N MET A 157 31.16 7.67 -21.25
CA MET A 157 30.61 6.46 -20.62
C MET A 157 30.70 6.51 -19.08
N LEU A 158 31.83 6.96 -18.53
CA LEU A 158 32.00 7.09 -17.08
C LEU A 158 31.09 8.17 -16.47
N ASN A 159 30.89 9.29 -17.17
CA ASN A 159 29.95 10.33 -16.74
C ASN A 159 28.50 9.86 -16.80
N MET A 160 28.12 9.09 -17.83
CA MET A 160 26.80 8.47 -17.89
C MET A 160 26.55 7.50 -16.74
N ILE A 161 27.55 6.68 -16.37
CA ILE A 161 27.44 5.77 -15.21
C ILE A 161 27.22 6.58 -13.92
N ARG A 162 27.95 7.67 -13.72
CA ARG A 162 27.79 8.57 -12.56
C ARG A 162 26.38 9.17 -12.50
N ASN A 163 25.87 9.68 -13.62
CA ASN A 163 24.54 10.29 -13.66
C ASN A 163 23.44 9.27 -13.43
N ASN A 164 23.55 8.07 -14.00
CA ASN A 164 22.59 6.99 -13.76
C ASN A 164 22.52 6.59 -12.28
N GLU A 165 23.64 6.62 -11.55
CA GLU A 165 23.66 6.32 -10.12
C GLU A 165 22.85 7.36 -9.31
N LYS A 166 22.95 8.64 -9.69
CA LYS A 166 22.11 9.71 -9.12
C LYS A 166 20.64 9.53 -9.46
N ASP A 167 20.31 9.25 -10.72
CA ASP A 167 18.93 9.03 -11.16
C ASP A 167 18.30 7.82 -10.43
N ILE A 168 19.08 6.75 -10.20
CA ILE A 168 18.64 5.59 -9.40
C ILE A 168 18.34 6.00 -7.96
N GLN A 169 19.16 6.86 -7.36
CA GLN A 169 18.94 7.35 -6.00
C GLN A 169 17.67 8.21 -5.90
N ASP A 170 17.46 9.11 -6.86
CA ASP A 170 16.26 9.95 -6.91
C ASP A 170 14.98 9.10 -7.12
N LEU A 171 15.06 8.08 -7.97
CA LEU A 171 13.99 7.08 -8.14
C LEU A 171 13.70 6.33 -6.84
N HIS A 172 14.73 5.97 -6.07
CA HIS A 172 14.56 5.29 -4.79
C HIS A 172 13.84 6.19 -3.76
N VAL A 173 14.22 7.46 -3.67
CA VAL A 173 13.53 8.46 -2.82
C VAL A 173 12.06 8.63 -3.24
N SER A 174 11.79 8.68 -4.55
CA SER A 174 10.42 8.75 -5.07
C SER A 174 9.61 7.50 -4.72
N GLN A 175 10.22 6.31 -4.80
CA GLN A 175 9.58 5.04 -4.45
C GLN A 175 9.20 4.99 -2.97
N GLU A 176 10.05 5.49 -2.07
CA GLU A 176 9.76 5.55 -0.64
C GLU A 176 8.56 6.46 -0.37
N LYS A 177 8.50 7.64 -0.99
CA LYS A 177 7.36 8.55 -0.90
C LYS A 177 6.06 7.92 -1.39
N HIS A 178 6.10 7.23 -2.53
CA HIS A 178 4.92 6.51 -3.04
C HIS A 178 4.49 5.38 -2.10
N THR A 179 5.44 4.69 -1.45
CA THR A 179 5.15 3.63 -0.49
C THR A 179 4.39 4.19 0.73
N ILE A 180 4.83 5.32 1.27
CA ILE A 180 4.13 6.02 2.36
C ILE A 180 2.72 6.41 1.92
N MET A 181 2.57 7.02 0.74
CA MET A 181 1.27 7.44 0.23
C MET A 181 0.30 6.26 0.02
N ILE A 182 0.79 5.11 -0.46
CA ILE A 182 -0.02 3.90 -0.60
C ILE A 182 -0.53 3.42 0.76
N ASN A 183 0.29 3.46 1.81
CA ASN A 183 -0.13 3.07 3.16
C ASN A 183 -1.20 4.01 3.74
N ASP A 184 -1.09 5.31 3.50
CA ASP A 184 -2.10 6.30 3.93
C ASP A 184 -3.43 6.10 3.19
N LEU A 185 -3.37 5.83 1.88
CA LEU A 185 -4.55 5.49 1.09
C LEU A 185 -5.19 4.18 1.56
N GLN A 186 -4.38 3.18 1.91
CA GLN A 186 -4.89 1.91 2.45
C GLN A 186 -5.63 2.13 3.78
N THR A 187 -5.07 2.94 4.67
CA THR A 187 -5.72 3.32 5.93
C THR A 187 -7.06 4.03 5.69
N THR A 188 -7.09 4.94 4.71
CA THR A 188 -8.31 5.65 4.32
C THR A 188 -9.38 4.69 3.78
N ILE A 189 -8.99 3.73 2.94
CA ILE A 189 -9.89 2.71 2.40
C ILE A 189 -10.49 1.84 3.52
N ASP A 190 -9.69 1.44 4.50
CA ASP A 190 -10.18 0.57 5.58
C ASP A 190 -11.12 1.32 6.55
N ASN A 191 -10.86 2.62 6.78
CA ASN A 191 -11.80 3.49 7.48
C ASN A 191 -13.13 3.63 6.71
N GLN A 192 -13.07 3.83 5.39
CA GLN A 192 -14.27 3.92 4.55
C GLN A 192 -15.09 2.62 4.53
N LYS A 193 -14.44 1.45 4.52
CA LYS A 193 -15.15 0.16 4.66
C LYS A 193 -15.91 0.06 5.97
N THR A 194 -15.29 0.49 7.07
CA THR A 194 -15.93 0.48 8.40
C THR A 194 -17.15 1.39 8.44
N ILE A 195 -17.03 2.61 7.90
CA ILE A 195 -18.17 3.55 7.81
C ILE A 195 -19.28 2.98 6.93
N LYS A 196 -18.93 2.33 5.82
CA LYS A 196 -19.90 1.69 4.93
C LYS A 196 -20.69 0.59 5.67
N GLU A 197 -20.02 -0.28 6.42
CA GLU A 197 -20.67 -1.33 7.22
C GLU A 197 -21.61 -0.74 8.28
N GLN A 198 -21.20 0.36 8.94
CA GLN A 198 -22.06 1.08 9.87
C GLN A 198 -23.32 1.65 9.20
N HIS A 199 -23.18 2.20 7.98
CA HIS A 199 -24.32 2.69 7.21
C HIS A 199 -25.25 1.56 6.77
N GLU A 200 -24.72 0.41 6.33
CA GLU A 200 -25.52 -0.77 5.97
C GLU A 200 -26.35 -1.27 7.16
N ASN A 201 -25.76 -1.32 8.36
CA ASN A 201 -26.48 -1.66 9.59
C ASN A 201 -27.59 -0.66 9.91
N LYS A 202 -27.33 0.65 9.77
CA LYS A 202 -28.34 1.68 10.04
C LYS A 202 -29.50 1.64 9.05
N ILE A 203 -29.23 1.33 7.78
CA ILE A 203 -30.25 1.12 6.75
C ILE A 203 -31.15 -0.06 7.14
N GLN A 204 -30.57 -1.15 7.66
CA GLN A 204 -31.36 -2.30 8.11
C GLN A 204 -32.29 -1.93 9.27
N GLU A 205 -31.79 -1.23 10.30
CA GLU A 205 -32.62 -0.77 11.43
C GLU A 205 -33.79 0.13 10.99
N LEU A 206 -33.55 1.00 10.01
CA LEU A 206 -34.58 1.87 9.44
C LEU A 206 -35.64 1.05 8.70
N ASN A 207 -35.24 0.06 7.90
CA ASN A 207 -36.16 -0.80 7.19
C ASN A 207 -37.06 -1.59 8.14
N ASP A 208 -36.49 -2.15 9.21
CA ASP A 208 -37.26 -2.87 10.24
C ASP A 208 -38.28 -1.95 10.92
N SER A 209 -37.89 -0.70 11.19
CA SER A 209 -38.78 0.33 11.75
C SER A 209 -39.90 0.72 10.79
N ILE A 210 -39.61 0.84 9.49
CA ILE A 210 -40.61 1.12 8.45
C ILE A 210 -41.62 -0.02 8.37
N GLN A 211 -41.18 -1.28 8.30
CA GLN A 211 -42.08 -2.44 8.25
C GLN A 211 -43.01 -2.52 9.46
N LYS A 212 -42.49 -2.19 10.65
CA LYS A 212 -43.30 -2.09 11.87
C LYS A 212 -44.37 -1.00 11.72
N GLY A 213 -44.00 0.19 11.21
CA GLY A 213 -44.93 1.29 10.96
C GLY A 213 -46.01 0.94 9.93
N GLU A 214 -45.65 0.23 8.85
CA GLU A 214 -46.59 -0.28 7.84
C GLU A 214 -47.60 -1.25 8.46
N SER A 215 -47.14 -2.19 9.29
CA SER A 215 -48.00 -3.16 9.98
C SER A 215 -49.00 -2.47 10.92
N GLN A 216 -48.54 -1.45 11.66
CA GLN A 216 -49.40 -0.63 12.50
C GLN A 216 -50.42 0.16 11.69
N THR A 217 -49.99 0.76 10.57
CA THR A 217 -50.87 1.50 9.65
C THR A 217 -51.95 0.59 9.05
N GLN A 218 -51.59 -0.64 8.68
CA GLN A 218 -52.53 -1.64 8.16
C GLN A 218 -53.58 -2.03 9.21
N THR A 219 -53.16 -2.16 10.47
CA THR A 219 -54.04 -2.44 11.60
C THR A 219 -55.05 -1.32 11.80
N VAL A 220 -54.58 -0.07 11.93
CA VAL A 220 -55.44 1.11 12.10
C VAL A 220 -56.40 1.29 10.91
N THR A 221 -55.93 1.05 9.69
CA THR A 221 -56.77 1.10 8.48
C THR A 221 -57.92 0.09 8.54
N SER A 222 -57.63 -1.11 9.02
CA SER A 222 -58.62 -2.18 9.19
C SER A 222 -59.66 -1.79 10.26
N GLU A 223 -59.22 -1.27 11.39
CA GLU A 223 -60.09 -0.77 12.47
C GLU A 223 -61.01 0.37 12.00
N LEU A 224 -60.47 1.36 11.27
CA LEU A 224 -61.26 2.45 10.70
C LEU A 224 -62.31 1.95 9.71
N SER A 225 -61.99 0.93 8.90
CA SER A 225 -62.96 0.33 7.99
C SER A 225 -64.13 -0.34 8.73
N ALA A 226 -63.85 -0.99 9.87
CA ALA A 226 -64.85 -1.61 10.72
C ALA A 226 -65.75 -0.56 11.40
N TYR A 227 -65.14 0.53 11.91
CA TYR A 227 -65.90 1.65 12.47
C TYR A 227 -66.78 2.32 11.43
N LYS A 228 -66.27 2.54 10.20
CA LYS A 228 -67.06 3.08 9.09
C LYS A 228 -68.29 2.21 8.80
N GLY A 229 -68.14 0.89 8.75
CA GLY A 229 -69.25 -0.04 8.58
C GLY A 229 -70.28 0.05 9.71
N SER A 230 -69.82 0.16 10.96
CA SER A 230 -70.69 0.31 12.13
C SER A 230 -71.48 1.63 12.09
N ILE A 231 -70.82 2.75 11.74
CA ILE A 231 -71.47 4.06 11.60
C ILE A 231 -72.54 4.01 10.50
N GLN A 232 -72.25 3.35 9.38
CA GLN A 232 -73.20 3.22 8.29
C GLN A 232 -74.46 2.46 8.72
N LYS A 233 -74.30 1.35 9.47
CA LYS A 233 -75.43 0.61 10.04
C LYS A 233 -76.27 1.48 11.00
N CYS A 234 -75.63 2.20 11.93
CA CYS A 234 -76.34 3.13 12.82
C CYS A 234 -77.08 4.22 12.05
N THR A 235 -76.49 4.71 10.95
CA THR A 235 -77.13 5.73 10.08
C THR A 235 -78.39 5.17 9.44
N GLU A 236 -78.35 3.93 8.94
CA GLU A 236 -79.51 3.23 8.37
C GLU A 236 -80.62 3.00 9.41
N GLU A 237 -80.25 2.61 10.65
CA GLU A 237 -81.18 2.42 11.77
C GLU A 237 -81.86 3.74 12.19
N ILE A 238 -81.10 4.83 12.27
CA ILE A 238 -81.64 6.18 12.57
C ILE A 238 -82.63 6.60 11.48
N GLU A 239 -82.30 6.40 10.21
CA GLU A 239 -83.17 6.78 9.10
C GLU A 239 -84.45 5.95 9.06
N HIS A 240 -84.38 4.66 9.46
CA HIS A 240 -85.57 3.85 9.67
C HIS A 240 -86.45 4.40 10.80
N CYS A 241 -85.86 4.74 11.96
CA CYS A 241 -86.61 5.28 13.09
C CYS A 241 -87.30 6.61 12.76
N LYS A 242 -86.65 7.51 12.02
CA LYS A 242 -87.27 8.77 11.56
C LYS A 242 -88.54 8.52 10.74
N LYS A 243 -88.51 7.57 9.80
CA LYS A 243 -89.70 7.21 9.00
C LYS A 243 -90.85 6.70 9.86
N GLU A 244 -90.55 5.93 10.92
CA GLU A 244 -91.59 5.47 11.85
C GLU A 244 -92.15 6.62 12.70
N ILE A 245 -91.30 7.58 13.10
CA ILE A 245 -91.74 8.81 13.77
C ILE A 245 -92.66 9.62 12.85
N ASP A 246 -92.27 9.86 11.59
CA ASP A 246 -93.10 10.60 10.62
C ASP A 246 -94.49 9.97 10.45
N LYS A 247 -94.56 8.63 10.40
CA LYS A 247 -95.83 7.89 10.36
C LYS A 247 -96.67 8.11 11.62
N ALA A 248 -96.04 8.05 12.80
CA ALA A 248 -96.73 8.26 14.07
C ALA A 248 -97.27 9.69 14.17
N GLU A 249 -96.51 10.69 13.72
CA GLU A 249 -96.96 12.09 13.67
C GLU A 249 -98.20 12.28 12.78
N LEU A 250 -98.23 11.63 11.60
CA LEU A 250 -99.40 11.64 10.71
C LEU A 250 -100.64 11.01 11.38
N LEU A 251 -100.46 9.88 12.07
CA LEU A 251 -101.56 9.23 12.81
C LEU A 251 -102.08 10.12 13.95
N ILE A 252 -101.18 10.73 14.73
CA ILE A 252 -101.55 11.66 15.81
C ILE A 252 -102.36 12.83 15.26
N LYS A 253 -101.92 13.42 14.14
CA LYS A 253 -102.64 14.52 13.48
C LYS A 253 -104.05 14.11 13.06
N GLY A 254 -104.21 12.93 12.45
CA GLY A 254 -105.53 12.40 12.09
C GLY A 254 -106.45 12.15 13.29
N ILE A 255 -105.90 11.68 14.42
CA ILE A 255 -106.65 11.52 15.68
C ILE A 255 -107.09 12.89 16.22
N GLN A 256 -106.21 13.90 16.20
CA GLN A 256 -106.52 15.26 16.66
C GLN A 256 -107.63 15.91 15.83
N GLU A 257 -107.61 15.75 14.50
CA GLU A 257 -108.67 16.22 13.59
C GLU A 257 -110.02 15.57 13.93
N ASN A 258 -110.06 14.24 14.09
CA ASN A 258 -111.28 13.53 14.47
C ASN A 258 -111.84 13.97 15.84
N LEU A 259 -110.95 14.21 16.81
CA LEU A 259 -111.32 14.71 18.13
C LEU A 259 -111.97 16.10 18.05
N MET A 260 -111.40 17.00 17.24
CA MET A 260 -111.94 18.34 16.97
C MET A 260 -113.34 18.28 16.36
N ASP A 261 -113.55 17.41 15.36
CA ASP A 261 -114.87 17.20 14.74
C ASP A 261 -115.91 16.73 15.77
N LYS A 262 -115.55 15.77 16.62
CA LYS A 262 -116.42 15.29 17.70
C LYS A 262 -116.74 16.37 18.73
N GLN A 263 -115.75 17.18 19.12
CA GLN A 263 -115.97 18.30 20.05
C GLN A 263 -116.92 19.35 19.45
N ASN A 264 -116.80 19.65 18.17
CA ASN A 264 -117.73 20.55 17.47
C ASN A 264 -119.16 19.97 17.42
N LEU A 265 -119.31 18.68 17.12
CA LEU A 265 -120.61 18.00 17.16
C LEU A 265 -121.26 18.07 18.56
N ILE A 266 -120.48 17.83 19.62
CA ILE A 266 -120.98 17.93 21.00
C ILE A 266 -121.46 19.36 21.31
N LYS A 267 -120.73 20.39 20.89
CA LYS A 267 -121.15 21.80 21.04
C LYS A 267 -122.45 22.08 20.30
N ILE A 268 -122.60 21.58 19.08
CA ILE A 268 -123.84 21.73 18.29
C ILE A 268 -125.01 21.08 19.05
N ILE A 269 -124.85 19.85 19.56
CA ILE A 269 -125.89 19.15 20.32
C ILE A 269 -126.27 19.94 21.60
N HIS A 270 -125.30 20.52 22.31
CA HIS A 270 -125.57 21.38 23.47
C HIS A 270 -126.39 22.62 23.09
N CYS A 271 -126.12 23.28 21.96
CA CYS A 271 -126.90 24.45 21.51
C CYS A 271 -128.36 24.14 21.11
N TYR A 272 -128.72 22.87 20.88
CA TYR A 272 -130.09 22.45 20.55
C TYR A 272 -130.87 21.88 21.76
N SER A 273 -130.24 21.85 22.94
CA SER A 273 -130.81 21.25 24.17
C SER A 273 -131.27 22.29 25.21
N ASP A 274 -131.16 23.59 24.89
CA ASP A 274 -131.73 24.75 25.62
C ASP A 274 -132.87 25.37 24.80
#